data_AF-A0A7X9HP76-F1
#
_entry.id   AF-A0A7X9HP76-F1
#
_cell.length_a   1.000
_cell.length_b   1.000
_cell.length_c   1.000
_cell.angle_alpha   90.00
_cell.angle_beta   90.00
_cell.angle_gamma   90.00
#
_symmetry.space_group_name_H-M   'P 1'
#
loop_
_entity.id
_entity.type
_entity.pdbx_description
1 polymer ?
#
loop_
_entity_poly.entity_id
_entity_poly.type
_entity_poly.pdbx_seq_one_letter_code
_entity_poly.pdbx_strand_id
1 'polypeptide(L)'
;MGYFSVLFHNNDTIEIKDPPEISDSIKDLNIDQIIESITLYKQEYNLKPFFYFPLHDISLIKYRQEIMRDIENQDLFNALVSFAEGMIKVRKYLSNSNKYYYKLQKQRWLLDAAGLYCEYIQKLNGDLSEINLNSDGLNEFREYLKGYVTSSQFVSLVREIKNIQLNLSNVKYSLLIRDNTISVRNYSQEPNYQIEIEKTFAKFQQDSKKSYLYEFGYDNEMNHIEAAIIEYVSQIYPEVFNTLSSFSKAHQNFQDPTITIFDREIQFYISYLEYTRRFRKSGYHFCYPEMTREKNIFSKSCFDLALAKNLYNEKKRIIRNDFFLKDKER
;
A
#
# COMPACT_ATOMS: atom_id res chain seq x y z
N MET A 1 3.71 9.55 22.54
CA MET A 1 2.73 8.56 22.04
C MET A 1 3.39 7.21 22.10
N GLY A 2 2.73 6.22 22.68
CA GLY A 2 3.27 4.86 22.83
C GLY A 2 3.54 4.24 21.46
N TYR A 3 4.56 3.40 21.40
CA TYR A 3 4.83 2.55 20.24
C TYR A 3 3.68 1.55 20.10
N PHE A 4 3.09 1.45 18.90
CA PHE A 4 2.06 0.47 18.58
C PHE A 4 2.61 -0.51 17.55
N SER A 5 2.39 -1.80 17.77
CA SER A 5 2.80 -2.86 16.86
C SER A 5 1.76 -3.98 16.85
N VAL A 6 1.52 -4.58 15.68
CA VAL A 6 0.75 -5.83 15.54
C VAL A 6 1.63 -7.07 15.58
N LEU A 7 2.95 -6.91 15.74
CA LEU A 7 3.90 -8.01 15.90
C LEU A 7 4.45 -8.14 17.32
N PHE A 8 4.36 -7.08 18.13
CA PHE A 8 4.98 -6.96 19.45
C PHE A 8 4.03 -6.26 20.43
N HIS A 9 4.15 -6.54 21.73
CA HIS A 9 3.39 -5.77 22.72
C HIS A 9 3.98 -4.36 22.83
N ASN A 10 3.14 -3.36 23.12
CA ASN A 10 3.53 -1.94 23.15
C ASN A 10 4.60 -1.58 24.20
N ASN A 11 4.90 -2.50 25.12
CA ASN A 11 5.92 -2.33 26.14
C ASN A 11 7.26 -2.99 25.78
N ASP A 12 7.33 -3.70 24.66
CA ASP A 12 8.52 -4.42 24.26
C ASP A 12 9.42 -3.51 23.41
N THR A 13 10.55 -3.06 23.98
CA THR A 13 11.66 -2.55 23.17
C THR A 13 12.37 -3.72 22.52
N ILE A 14 11.96 -4.09 21.30
CA ILE A 14 12.55 -5.18 20.54
C ILE A 14 13.41 -4.60 19.41
N GLU A 15 14.72 -4.82 19.53
CA GLU A 15 15.66 -4.49 18.47
C GLU A 15 15.73 -5.64 17.47
N ILE A 16 15.14 -5.43 16.30
CA ILE A 16 15.17 -6.40 15.19
C ILE A 16 16.37 -6.08 14.32
N LYS A 17 17.32 -7.01 14.23
CA LYS A 17 18.49 -6.88 13.35
C LYS A 17 18.08 -6.88 11.87
N ASP A 18 18.62 -5.93 11.12
CA ASP A 18 18.45 -5.80 9.67
C ASP A 18 19.82 -5.46 9.03
N PRO A 19 20.47 -6.42 8.33
CA PRO A 19 19.96 -7.74 7.97
C PRO A 19 19.87 -8.71 9.17
N PRO A 20 18.97 -9.70 9.13
CA PRO A 20 18.81 -10.67 10.21
C PRO A 20 19.96 -11.68 10.26
N GLU A 21 20.28 -12.16 11.46
CA GLU A 21 21.19 -13.29 11.66
C GLU A 21 20.46 -14.60 11.33
N ILE A 22 20.96 -15.34 10.34
CA ILE A 22 20.40 -16.62 9.92
C ILE A 22 21.23 -17.74 10.54
N SER A 23 20.63 -18.52 11.45
CA SER A 23 21.29 -19.68 12.04
C SER A 23 21.41 -20.84 11.05
N ASP A 24 22.39 -21.71 11.24
CA ASP A 24 22.59 -22.88 10.38
C ASP A 24 21.37 -23.81 10.39
N SER A 25 20.69 -23.95 11.53
CA SER A 25 19.46 -24.74 11.66
C SER A 25 18.31 -24.27 10.76
N ILE A 26 18.22 -22.97 10.47
CA ILE A 26 17.20 -22.43 9.56
C ILE A 26 17.47 -22.86 8.11
N LYS A 27 18.74 -22.93 7.71
CA LYS A 27 19.15 -23.42 6.39
C LYS A 27 19.01 -24.93 6.29
N ASP A 28 19.43 -25.66 7.33
CA ASP A 28 19.33 -27.12 7.38
C ASP A 28 17.87 -27.60 7.26
N LEU A 29 16.93 -26.86 7.84
CA LEU A 29 15.49 -27.13 7.76
C LEU A 29 14.81 -26.51 6.53
N ASN A 30 15.56 -25.90 5.61
CA ASN A 30 15.06 -25.20 4.42
C ASN A 30 13.98 -24.15 4.72
N ILE A 31 14.00 -23.56 5.93
CA ILE A 31 13.04 -22.53 6.35
C ILE A 31 13.30 -21.24 5.58
N ASP A 32 14.56 -20.96 5.26
CA ASP A 32 14.98 -19.88 4.38
C ASP A 32 14.25 -19.91 3.02
N GLN A 33 14.15 -21.08 2.37
CA GLN A 33 13.45 -21.22 1.10
C GLN A 33 11.95 -20.90 1.20
N ILE A 34 11.33 -21.21 2.35
CA ILE A 34 9.94 -20.87 2.62
C ILE A 34 9.79 -19.35 2.77
N ILE A 35 10.65 -18.73 3.58
CA ILE A 35 10.65 -17.28 3.81
C ILE A 35 10.89 -16.51 2.51
N GLU A 36 11.83 -16.95 1.68
CA GLU A 36 12.05 -16.38 0.35
C GLU A 36 10.80 -16.44 -0.51
N SER A 37 10.06 -17.55 -0.45
CA SER A 37 8.84 -17.73 -1.23
C SER A 37 7.68 -16.89 -0.73
N ILE A 38 7.58 -16.67 0.58
CA ILE A 38 6.58 -15.80 1.19
C ILE A 38 6.86 -14.34 0.82
N THR A 39 8.13 -13.94 0.81
CA THR A 39 8.56 -12.55 0.63
C THR A 39 8.84 -12.14 -0.82
N LEU A 40 8.81 -13.08 -1.77
CA LEU A 40 9.24 -12.90 -3.17
C LEU A 40 8.66 -11.63 -3.85
N TYR A 41 7.37 -11.38 -3.68
CA TYR A 41 6.66 -10.26 -4.31
C TYR A 41 6.42 -9.06 -3.37
N LYS A 42 7.04 -9.06 -2.18
CA LYS A 42 6.87 -8.02 -1.15
C LYS A 42 8.22 -7.50 -0.66
N GLN A 43 9.21 -7.42 -1.55
CA GLN A 43 10.56 -6.98 -1.23
C GLN A 43 10.60 -5.54 -0.69
N GLU A 44 9.72 -4.66 -1.18
CA GLU A 44 9.62 -3.27 -0.72
C GLU A 44 9.33 -3.13 0.78
N TYR A 45 8.71 -4.14 1.38
CA TYR A 45 8.33 -4.15 2.80
C TYR A 45 9.44 -4.66 3.73
N ASN A 46 10.52 -5.20 3.17
CA ASN A 46 11.61 -5.83 3.91
C ASN A 46 11.11 -6.71 5.07
N LEU A 47 10.38 -7.79 4.75
CA LEU A 47 9.73 -8.65 5.74
C LEU A 47 10.64 -9.73 6.34
N LYS A 48 11.78 -10.01 5.71
CA LYS A 48 12.72 -11.06 6.16
C LYS A 48 13.11 -10.91 7.63
N PRO A 49 13.42 -9.71 8.17
CA PRO A 49 13.74 -9.54 9.58
C PRO A 49 12.64 -10.06 10.54
N PHE A 50 11.36 -9.93 10.18
CA PHE A 50 10.25 -10.44 11.01
C PHE A 50 10.14 -11.97 11.01
N PHE A 51 10.42 -12.61 9.87
CA PHE A 51 10.36 -14.06 9.74
C PHE A 51 11.56 -14.78 10.37
N TYR A 52 12.74 -14.14 10.40
CA TYR A 52 13.93 -14.70 11.03
C TYR A 52 14.05 -14.35 12.52
N PHE A 53 13.07 -13.65 13.11
CA PHE A 53 13.05 -13.31 14.52
C PHE A 53 12.30 -14.38 15.34
N PRO A 54 12.99 -15.32 16.02
CA PRO A 54 12.33 -16.35 16.80
C PRO A 54 11.67 -15.74 18.04
N LEU A 55 10.45 -16.20 18.35
CA LEU A 55 9.75 -15.85 19.57
C LEU A 55 9.97 -16.92 20.65
N HIS A 56 10.27 -16.48 21.87
CA HIS A 56 10.42 -17.35 23.04
C HIS A 56 9.31 -17.16 24.08
N ASP A 57 8.55 -16.08 23.98
CA ASP A 57 7.42 -15.81 24.86
C ASP A 57 6.12 -16.39 24.28
N ILE A 58 5.49 -17.28 25.05
CA ILE A 58 4.20 -17.89 24.71
C ILE A 58 3.09 -16.83 24.63
N SER A 59 3.13 -15.79 25.47
CA SER A 59 2.12 -14.73 25.45
C SER A 59 2.12 -13.98 24.11
N LEU A 60 3.32 -13.60 23.65
CA LEU A 60 3.51 -12.92 22.38
C LEU A 60 3.18 -13.82 21.17
N ILE A 61 3.47 -15.12 21.26
CA ILE A 61 3.04 -16.07 20.22
C ILE A 61 1.51 -16.11 20.13
N LYS A 62 0.80 -16.20 21.27
CA LYS A 62 -0.67 -16.18 21.30
C LYS A 62 -1.23 -14.88 20.75
N TYR A 63 -0.65 -13.74 21.11
CA TYR A 63 -1.01 -12.43 20.57
C TYR A 63 -0.98 -12.42 19.02
N ARG A 64 0.10 -12.91 18.40
CA ARG A 64 0.18 -13.04 16.93
C ARG A 64 -0.83 -14.04 16.37
N GLN A 65 -1.11 -15.14 17.09
CA GLN A 65 -2.12 -16.12 16.65
C GLN A 65 -3.54 -15.53 16.66
N GLU A 66 -3.88 -14.71 17.65
CA GLU A 66 -5.19 -14.03 17.73
C GLU A 66 -5.37 -13.06 16.56
N ILE A 67 -4.37 -12.24 16.27
CA ILE A 67 -4.37 -11.32 15.11
C ILE A 67 -4.52 -12.11 13.81
N MET A 68 -3.75 -13.18 13.63
CA MET A 68 -3.85 -14.02 12.44
C MET A 68 -5.26 -14.63 12.28
N ARG A 69 -5.90 -15.08 13.38
CA ARG A 69 -7.26 -15.63 13.36
C ARG A 69 -8.30 -14.59 12.93
N ASP A 70 -8.17 -13.36 13.39
CA ASP A 70 -9.04 -12.28 12.93
C ASP A 70 -8.85 -12.04 11.41
N ILE A 71 -7.61 -11.97 10.93
CA ILE A 71 -7.29 -11.70 9.52
C ILE A 71 -7.75 -12.83 8.59
N GLU A 72 -8.00 -14.05 9.11
CA GLU A 72 -8.64 -15.11 8.32
C GLU A 72 -10.11 -14.82 7.97
N ASN A 73 -10.76 -13.86 8.64
CA ASN A 73 -12.04 -13.31 8.19
C ASN A 73 -11.86 -12.64 6.81
N GLN A 74 -12.66 -13.07 5.82
CA GLN A 74 -12.47 -12.64 4.44
C GLN A 74 -12.71 -11.14 4.22
N ASP A 75 -13.64 -10.54 4.97
CA ASP A 75 -13.94 -9.10 4.86
C ASP A 75 -12.77 -8.28 5.42
N LEU A 76 -12.22 -8.68 6.56
CA LEU A 76 -11.02 -8.06 7.13
C LEU A 76 -9.81 -8.23 6.21
N PHE A 77 -9.59 -9.44 5.70
CA PHE A 77 -8.50 -9.70 4.75
C PHE A 77 -8.58 -8.76 3.55
N ASN A 78 -9.78 -8.61 2.96
CA ASN A 78 -10.01 -7.75 1.81
C ASN A 78 -9.78 -6.26 2.14
N ALA A 79 -10.24 -5.81 3.31
CA ALA A 79 -10.01 -4.43 3.77
C ALA A 79 -8.50 -4.13 3.93
N LEU A 80 -7.76 -5.04 4.56
CA LEU A 80 -6.31 -4.90 4.76
C LEU A 80 -5.52 -4.96 3.45
N VAL A 81 -5.91 -5.83 2.52
CA VAL A 81 -5.32 -5.88 1.17
C VAL A 81 -5.60 -4.58 0.42
N SER A 82 -6.84 -4.09 0.45
CA SER A 82 -7.19 -2.81 -0.19
C SER A 82 -6.39 -1.64 0.40
N PHE A 83 -6.17 -1.63 1.71
CA PHE A 83 -5.33 -0.63 2.36
C PHE A 83 -3.87 -0.72 1.90
N ALA A 84 -3.29 -1.93 1.88
CA ALA A 84 -1.93 -2.17 1.42
C ALA A 84 -1.71 -1.73 -0.03
N GLU A 85 -2.64 -2.06 -0.94
CA GLU A 85 -2.62 -1.59 -2.32
C GLU A 85 -2.63 -0.06 -2.41
N GLY A 86 -3.39 0.60 -1.53
CA GLY A 86 -3.38 2.05 -1.39
C GLY A 86 -2.01 2.61 -0.99
N MET A 87 -1.38 2.01 0.02
CA MET A 87 -0.06 2.44 0.49
C MET A 87 1.04 2.22 -0.56
N ILE A 88 0.95 1.15 -1.36
CA ILE A 88 1.82 0.95 -2.53
C ILE A 88 1.67 2.10 -3.54
N LYS A 89 0.43 2.52 -3.85
CA LYS A 89 0.19 3.67 -4.74
C LYS A 89 0.77 4.96 -4.17
N VAL A 90 0.59 5.21 -2.87
CA VAL A 90 1.17 6.37 -2.17
C VAL A 90 2.69 6.38 -2.32
N ARG A 91 3.38 5.27 -2.01
CA ARG A 91 4.84 5.15 -2.18
C ARG A 91 5.28 5.36 -3.62
N LYS A 92 4.54 4.81 -4.60
CA LYS A 92 4.81 5.02 -6.02
C LYS A 92 4.71 6.50 -6.41
N TYR A 93 3.71 7.22 -5.91
CA TYR A 93 3.51 8.64 -6.21
C TYR A 93 4.60 9.50 -5.56
N LEU A 94 5.04 9.16 -4.33
CA LEU A 94 6.18 9.79 -3.68
C LEU A 94 7.50 9.53 -4.43
N SER A 95 7.71 8.28 -4.90
CA SER A 95 8.86 7.93 -5.74
C SER A 95 8.87 8.75 -7.04
N ASN A 96 7.71 8.89 -7.69
CA ASN A 96 7.54 9.75 -8.87
C ASN A 96 7.87 11.23 -8.56
N SER A 97 7.38 11.77 -7.44
CA SER A 97 7.73 13.13 -6.98
C SER A 97 9.25 13.32 -6.86
N ASN A 98 9.98 12.30 -6.40
CA ASN A 98 11.42 12.36 -6.29
C ASN A 98 12.13 12.21 -7.65
N LYS A 99 11.58 11.38 -8.54
CA LYS A 99 12.15 11.05 -9.86
C LYS A 99 12.09 12.23 -10.84
N TYR A 100 10.95 12.93 -10.91
CA TYR A 100 10.74 13.95 -11.95
C TYR A 100 11.65 15.16 -11.79
N TYR A 101 11.85 15.94 -12.86
CA TYR A 101 12.74 17.11 -12.81
C TYR A 101 12.00 18.38 -12.38
N TYR A 102 10.81 18.63 -12.94
CA TYR A 102 10.12 19.90 -12.80
C TYR A 102 9.41 20.08 -11.47
N LYS A 103 9.67 21.21 -10.80
CA LYS A 103 9.19 21.52 -9.45
C LYS A 103 7.67 21.40 -9.29
N LEU A 104 6.90 22.01 -10.19
CA LEU A 104 5.43 22.03 -10.10
C LEU A 104 4.83 20.62 -10.26
N GLN A 105 5.45 19.79 -11.09
CA GLN A 105 5.09 18.39 -11.24
C GLN A 105 5.35 17.60 -9.95
N LYS A 106 6.51 17.79 -9.29
CA LYS A 106 6.81 17.17 -7.99
C LYS A 106 5.77 17.52 -6.94
N GLN A 107 5.46 18.82 -6.83
CA GLN A 107 4.47 19.33 -5.88
C GLN A 107 3.09 18.71 -6.11
N ARG A 108 2.69 18.55 -7.37
CA ARG A 108 1.45 17.87 -7.73
C ARG A 108 1.44 16.40 -7.32
N TRP A 109 2.52 15.67 -7.59
CA TRP A 109 2.66 14.27 -7.16
C TRP A 109 2.59 14.09 -5.64
N LEU A 110 3.21 15.00 -4.89
CA LEU A 110 3.13 14.99 -3.41
C LEU A 110 1.69 15.24 -2.93
N LEU A 111 0.97 16.20 -3.54
CA LEU A 111 -0.44 16.46 -3.24
C LEU A 111 -1.31 15.23 -3.51
N ASP A 112 -1.14 14.60 -4.67
CA ASP A 112 -1.91 13.41 -5.04
C ASP A 112 -1.57 12.21 -4.13
N ALA A 113 -0.30 12.05 -3.74
CA ALA A 113 0.11 11.03 -2.76
C ALA A 113 -0.55 11.24 -1.39
N ALA A 114 -0.57 12.49 -0.89
CA ALA A 114 -1.21 12.84 0.37
C ALA A 114 -2.74 12.61 0.30
N GLY A 115 -3.36 12.95 -0.84
CA GLY A 115 -4.79 12.70 -1.07
C GLY A 115 -5.14 11.21 -1.03
N LEU A 116 -4.38 10.37 -1.75
CA LEU A 116 -4.56 8.92 -1.72
C LEU A 116 -4.35 8.35 -0.32
N TYR A 117 -3.33 8.81 0.40
CA TYR A 117 -3.12 8.39 1.78
C TYR A 117 -4.34 8.66 2.65
N CYS A 118 -4.85 9.90 2.65
CA CYS A 118 -6.03 10.25 3.42
C CYS A 118 -7.26 9.40 3.03
N GLU A 119 -7.49 9.18 1.73
CA GLU A 119 -8.60 8.36 1.23
C GLU A 119 -8.54 6.92 1.77
N TYR A 120 -7.38 6.26 1.63
CA TYR A 120 -7.23 4.86 2.06
C TYR A 120 -7.27 4.71 3.59
N ILE A 121 -6.84 5.72 4.35
CA ILE A 121 -6.96 5.76 5.81
C ILE A 121 -8.42 5.91 6.25
N GLN A 122 -9.17 6.81 5.60
CA GLN A 122 -10.60 6.96 5.87
C GLN A 122 -11.38 5.71 5.51
N LYS A 123 -11.04 5.08 4.38
CA LYS A 123 -11.63 3.81 3.96
C LYS A 123 -11.35 2.71 4.97
N LEU A 124 -10.09 2.50 5.36
CA LEU A 124 -9.73 1.49 6.36
C LEU A 124 -10.46 1.72 7.68
N ASN A 125 -10.59 2.97 8.12
CA ASN A 125 -11.34 3.28 9.34
C ASN A 125 -12.84 2.92 9.21
N GLY A 126 -13.44 3.17 8.05
CA GLY A 126 -14.81 2.75 7.74
C GLY A 126 -14.94 1.23 7.77
N ASP A 127 -14.12 0.54 6.99
CA ASP A 127 -14.13 -0.94 6.88
C ASP A 127 -13.92 -1.60 8.25
N LEU A 128 -12.94 -1.13 9.04
CA LEU A 128 -12.69 -1.67 10.37
C LEU A 128 -13.83 -1.39 11.34
N SER A 129 -14.64 -0.34 11.19
CA SER A 129 -15.72 -0.03 12.13
C SER A 129 -16.88 -1.03 12.09
N GLU A 130 -17.05 -1.75 10.97
CA GLU A 130 -18.17 -2.67 10.74
C GLU A 130 -17.81 -4.14 11.03
N ILE A 131 -16.52 -4.45 11.10
CA ILE A 131 -16.01 -5.81 11.27
C ILE A 131 -15.95 -6.18 12.76
N ASN A 132 -16.18 -7.44 13.12
CA ASN A 132 -15.94 -7.91 14.49
C ASN A 132 -14.49 -8.38 14.63
N LEU A 133 -13.74 -7.77 15.55
CA LEU A 133 -12.35 -8.12 15.87
C LEU A 133 -12.27 -8.70 17.28
N ASN A 134 -11.56 -9.81 17.43
CA ASN A 134 -11.38 -10.47 18.73
C ASN A 134 -9.98 -10.24 19.31
N SER A 135 -9.00 -9.96 18.47
CA SER A 135 -7.62 -9.72 18.87
C SER A 135 -7.46 -8.34 19.49
N ASP A 136 -6.77 -8.28 20.63
CA ASP A 136 -6.50 -7.03 21.33
C ASP A 136 -5.70 -6.06 20.45
N GLY A 137 -4.73 -6.58 19.69
CA GLY A 137 -3.88 -5.76 18.81
C GLY A 137 -4.65 -5.03 17.71
N LEU A 138 -5.58 -5.69 17.03
CA LEU A 138 -6.37 -5.03 15.99
C LEU A 138 -7.46 -4.12 16.57
N ASN A 139 -8.01 -4.45 17.75
CA ASN A 139 -8.92 -3.56 18.46
C ASN A 139 -8.22 -2.27 18.91
N GLU A 140 -7.00 -2.37 19.44
CA GLU A 140 -6.20 -1.19 19.78
C GLU A 140 -5.85 -0.37 18.53
N PHE A 141 -5.46 -1.03 17.43
CA PHE A 141 -5.23 -0.32 16.16
C PHE A 141 -6.47 0.42 15.67
N ARG A 142 -7.65 -0.20 15.76
CA ARG A 142 -8.92 0.43 15.38
C ARG A 142 -9.16 1.71 16.19
N GLU A 143 -9.00 1.65 17.51
CA GLU A 143 -9.19 2.84 18.36
C GLU A 143 -8.14 3.92 18.07
N TYR A 144 -6.88 3.52 17.84
CA TYR A 144 -5.83 4.44 17.38
C TYR A 144 -6.22 5.12 16.06
N LEU A 145 -6.64 4.35 15.06
CA LEU A 145 -7.01 4.83 13.73
C LEU A 145 -8.19 5.80 13.79
N LYS A 146 -9.20 5.48 14.61
CA LYS A 146 -10.35 6.35 14.86
C LYS A 146 -9.93 7.66 15.50
N GLY A 147 -9.03 7.63 16.48
CA GLY A 147 -8.43 8.82 17.09
C GLY A 147 -7.64 9.66 16.08
N TYR A 148 -6.87 9.01 15.21
CA TYR A 148 -6.09 9.68 14.17
C TYR A 148 -6.98 10.36 13.14
N VAL A 149 -8.01 9.68 12.60
CA VAL A 149 -8.94 10.22 11.60
C VAL A 149 -9.75 11.40 12.13
N THR A 150 -10.05 11.43 13.43
CA THR A 150 -10.78 12.51 14.10
C THR A 150 -9.88 13.64 14.60
N SER A 151 -8.55 13.48 14.53
CA SER A 151 -7.59 14.49 14.98
C SER A 151 -7.68 15.77 14.14
N SER A 152 -7.41 16.91 14.78
CA SER A 152 -7.37 18.21 14.10
C SER A 152 -6.33 18.25 12.97
N GLN A 153 -5.20 17.57 13.17
CA GLN A 153 -4.13 17.45 12.17
C GLN A 153 -4.62 16.73 10.91
N PHE A 154 -5.23 15.56 11.04
CA PHE A 154 -5.72 14.79 9.90
C PHE A 154 -6.88 15.51 9.20
N VAL A 155 -7.84 16.04 9.97
CA VAL A 155 -8.98 16.79 9.40
C VAL A 155 -8.51 18.04 8.64
N SER A 156 -7.51 18.76 9.17
CA SER A 156 -6.92 19.91 8.49
C SER A 156 -6.22 19.51 7.19
N LEU A 157 -5.44 18.42 7.22
CA LEU A 157 -4.75 17.89 6.04
C LEU A 157 -5.74 17.55 4.92
N VAL A 158 -6.80 16.80 5.23
CA VAL A 158 -7.85 16.44 4.26
C VAL A 158 -8.50 17.67 3.65
N ARG A 159 -8.81 18.68 4.48
CA ARG A 159 -9.44 19.93 4.03
C ARG A 159 -8.51 20.71 3.10
N GLU A 160 -7.24 20.85 3.47
CA GLU A 160 -6.23 21.57 2.71
C GLU A 160 -6.03 20.93 1.33
N ILE A 161 -5.89 19.60 1.28
CA ILE A 161 -5.77 18.83 0.03
C ILE A 161 -6.97 19.10 -0.89
N LYS A 162 -8.20 18.94 -0.37
CA LYS A 162 -9.43 19.15 -1.15
C LYS A 162 -9.53 20.57 -1.70
N ASN A 163 -9.16 21.58 -0.89
CA ASN A 163 -9.17 22.97 -1.32
C ASN A 163 -8.17 23.23 -2.46
N ILE A 164 -6.94 22.70 -2.34
CA ILE A 164 -5.92 22.84 -3.38
C ILE A 164 -6.36 22.13 -4.66
N GLN A 165 -6.87 20.89 -4.57
CA GLN A 165 -7.37 20.15 -5.72
C GLN A 165 -8.52 20.88 -6.43
N LEU A 166 -9.46 21.45 -5.66
CA LEU A 166 -10.55 22.26 -6.21
C LEU A 166 -10.01 23.51 -6.92
N ASN A 167 -9.11 24.25 -6.29
CA ASN A 167 -8.51 25.46 -6.88
C ASN A 167 -7.74 25.15 -8.16
N LEU A 168 -6.97 24.05 -8.18
CA LEU A 168 -6.28 23.58 -9.39
C LEU A 168 -7.27 23.18 -10.50
N SER A 169 -8.38 22.52 -10.17
CA SER A 169 -9.40 22.14 -11.16
C SER A 169 -10.12 23.34 -11.79
N ASN A 170 -10.13 24.49 -11.09
CA ASN A 170 -10.72 25.74 -11.56
C ASN A 170 -9.77 26.56 -12.43
N VAL A 171 -8.49 26.21 -12.53
CA VAL A 171 -7.52 26.90 -13.38
C VAL A 171 -7.91 26.69 -14.84
N LYS A 172 -8.15 27.79 -15.57
CA LYS A 172 -8.47 27.79 -16.99
C LYS A 172 -7.56 28.76 -17.73
N TYR A 173 -6.84 28.27 -18.72
CA TYR A 173 -5.93 29.09 -19.51
C TYR A 173 -6.09 28.80 -21.00
N SER A 174 -5.73 29.78 -21.81
CA SER A 174 -5.71 29.68 -23.26
C SER A 174 -4.27 29.69 -23.76
N LEU A 175 -4.00 28.87 -24.77
CA LEU A 175 -2.72 28.85 -25.48
C LEU A 175 -2.90 29.51 -26.83
N LEU A 176 -2.15 30.57 -27.09
CA LEU A 176 -2.01 31.13 -28.42
C LEU A 176 -0.69 30.64 -29.01
N ILE A 177 -0.78 29.78 -30.02
CA ILE A 177 0.36 29.26 -30.76
C ILE A 177 0.45 30.03 -32.08
N ARG A 178 1.54 30.76 -32.28
CA ARG A 178 1.84 31.47 -33.53
C ARG A 178 3.31 31.24 -33.89
N ASP A 179 3.54 30.71 -35.09
CA ASP A 179 4.86 30.31 -35.57
C ASP A 179 5.57 29.41 -34.53
N ASN A 180 6.72 29.86 -34.01
CA ASN A 180 7.49 29.16 -32.97
C ASN A 180 7.26 29.74 -31.56
N THR A 181 6.17 30.51 -31.35
CA THR A 181 5.88 31.16 -30.07
C THR A 181 4.58 30.63 -29.47
N ILE A 182 4.64 30.25 -28.19
CA ILE A 182 3.48 29.88 -27.38
C ILE A 182 3.25 30.98 -26.35
N SER A 183 2.08 31.60 -26.37
CA SER A 183 1.65 32.56 -25.34
C SER A 183 0.58 31.93 -24.46
N VAL A 184 0.77 31.98 -23.15
CA VAL A 184 -0.22 31.54 -22.15
C VAL A 184 -1.02 32.74 -21.69
N ARG A 185 -2.35 32.63 -21.66
CA ARG A 185 -3.28 33.72 -21.31
C ARG A 185 -4.39 33.22 -20.41
N ASN A 186 -5.04 34.15 -19.72
CA ASN A 186 -6.30 33.89 -19.01
C ASN A 186 -7.37 33.42 -19.98
N TYR A 187 -8.09 32.35 -19.62
CA TYR A 187 -9.25 31.93 -20.39
C TYR A 187 -10.36 32.98 -20.26
N SER A 188 -10.74 33.59 -21.39
CA SER A 188 -11.68 34.72 -21.43
C SER A 188 -13.05 34.32 -21.98
N GLN A 189 -13.53 33.11 -21.62
CA GLN A 189 -14.81 32.55 -22.12
C GLN A 189 -14.87 32.52 -23.65
N GLU A 190 -13.73 32.28 -24.29
CA GLU A 190 -13.62 32.24 -25.74
C GLU A 190 -14.53 31.13 -26.28
N PRO A 191 -15.28 31.40 -27.36
CA PRO A 191 -16.23 30.43 -27.90
C PRO A 191 -15.49 29.18 -28.37
N ASN A 192 -16.04 28.02 -28.04
CA ASN A 192 -15.50 26.76 -28.53
C ASN A 192 -15.89 26.59 -30.02
N TYR A 193 -15.03 27.09 -30.90
CA TYR A 193 -15.23 27.01 -32.34
C TYR A 193 -15.33 25.58 -32.86
N GLN A 194 -14.86 24.56 -32.13
CA GLN A 194 -15.09 23.17 -32.51
C GLN A 194 -16.58 22.86 -32.64
N ILE A 195 -17.41 23.35 -31.71
CA ILE A 195 -18.87 23.15 -31.74
C ILE A 195 -19.47 23.82 -32.98
N GLU A 196 -18.99 25.00 -33.33
CA GLU A 196 -19.47 25.76 -34.49
C GLU A 196 -19.04 25.12 -35.81
N ILE A 197 -17.81 24.62 -35.88
CA ILE A 197 -17.27 23.84 -37.00
C ILE A 197 -18.06 22.54 -37.15
N GLU A 198 -18.22 21.76 -36.08
CA GLU A 198 -19.00 20.52 -36.08
C GLU A 198 -20.43 20.74 -36.57
N LYS A 199 -21.11 21.78 -36.09
CA LYS A 199 -22.44 22.16 -36.58
C LYS A 199 -22.45 22.53 -38.06
N THR A 200 -21.46 23.29 -38.52
CA THR A 200 -21.35 23.73 -39.92
C THR A 200 -21.13 22.55 -40.87
N PHE A 201 -20.34 21.55 -40.43
CA PHE A 201 -19.99 20.38 -41.22
C PHE A 201 -20.87 19.14 -40.93
N ALA A 202 -21.86 19.24 -40.03
CA ALA A 202 -22.75 18.13 -39.67
C ALA A 202 -23.45 17.50 -40.89
N LYS A 203 -23.82 18.31 -41.89
CA LYS A 203 -24.42 17.84 -43.16
C LYS A 203 -23.48 17.03 -44.08
N PHE A 204 -22.18 17.04 -43.77
CA PHE A 204 -21.14 16.30 -44.50
C PHE A 204 -20.55 15.16 -43.68
N GLN A 205 -21.03 14.92 -42.45
CA GLN A 205 -20.67 13.71 -41.69
C GLN A 205 -21.22 12.47 -42.41
N GLN A 206 -20.32 11.69 -42.99
CA GLN A 206 -20.60 10.32 -43.41
C GLN A 206 -20.46 9.40 -42.18
N ASP A 207 -21.16 8.26 -42.16
CA ASP A 207 -21.04 7.21 -41.13
C ASP A 207 -19.59 6.66 -41.06
N SER A 208 -18.68 7.41 -40.45
CA SER A 208 -17.29 7.02 -40.28
C SER A 208 -17.17 6.23 -38.98
N LYS A 209 -17.28 4.90 -39.09
CA LYS A 209 -16.98 3.96 -38.00
C LYS A 209 -15.50 3.98 -37.55
N LYS A 210 -14.66 4.87 -38.07
CA LYS A 210 -13.22 4.96 -37.78
C LYS A 210 -12.88 6.32 -37.18
N SER A 211 -12.65 6.33 -35.88
CA SER A 211 -11.95 7.41 -35.21
C SER A 211 -10.49 7.41 -35.66
N TYR A 212 -10.02 8.52 -36.20
CA TYR A 212 -8.61 8.77 -36.50
C TYR A 212 -7.91 9.52 -35.36
N LEU A 213 -8.57 9.63 -34.20
CA LEU A 213 -7.96 10.19 -32.99
C LEU A 213 -6.86 9.22 -32.55
N TYR A 214 -5.61 9.64 -32.74
CA TYR A 214 -4.47 8.99 -32.13
C TYR A 214 -4.43 9.40 -30.67
N GLU A 215 -4.73 8.46 -29.77
CA GLU A 215 -4.45 8.66 -28.34
C GLU A 215 -2.94 8.62 -28.17
N PHE A 216 -2.33 9.80 -28.04
CA PHE A 216 -0.96 9.88 -27.55
C PHE A 216 -0.93 9.17 -26.20
N GLY A 217 -0.06 8.16 -26.08
CA GLY A 217 0.25 7.57 -24.78
C GLY A 217 0.78 8.69 -23.91
N TYR A 218 -0.02 9.12 -22.94
CA TYR A 218 0.36 10.19 -22.03
C TYR A 218 1.42 9.60 -21.10
N ASP A 219 2.70 9.85 -21.40
CA ASP A 219 3.74 9.65 -20.41
C ASP A 219 3.54 10.71 -19.34
N ASN A 220 3.55 10.29 -18.07
CA ASN A 220 3.32 11.22 -16.97
C ASN A 220 4.53 12.16 -16.76
N GLU A 221 5.62 12.00 -17.52
CA GLU A 221 6.76 12.91 -17.56
C GLU A 221 6.46 14.14 -18.43
N MET A 222 6.42 15.31 -17.80
CA MET A 222 6.29 16.55 -18.54
C MET A 222 7.52 16.82 -19.40
N ASN A 223 7.31 17.22 -20.65
CA ASN A 223 8.39 17.75 -21.48
C ASN A 223 8.67 19.23 -21.17
N HIS A 224 9.74 19.78 -21.77
CA HIS A 224 10.17 21.16 -21.54
C HIS A 224 9.16 22.22 -22.00
N ILE A 225 8.33 21.93 -23.01
CA ILE A 225 7.27 22.84 -23.48
C ILE A 225 6.12 22.87 -22.47
N GLU A 226 5.67 21.70 -22.02
CA GLU A 226 4.62 21.58 -21.00
C GLU A 226 5.04 22.24 -19.69
N ALA A 227 6.31 22.05 -19.28
CA ALA A 227 6.88 22.71 -18.12
C ALA A 227 6.85 24.24 -18.26
N ALA A 228 7.31 24.77 -19.39
CA ALA A 228 7.28 26.22 -19.64
C ALA A 228 5.84 26.76 -19.62
N ILE A 229 4.88 26.05 -20.22
CA ILE A 229 3.47 26.44 -20.19
C ILE A 229 2.97 26.53 -18.75
N ILE A 230 3.20 25.49 -17.95
CA ILE A 230 2.71 25.44 -16.56
C ILE A 230 3.43 26.48 -15.69
N GLU A 231 4.69 26.81 -15.97
CA GLU A 231 5.37 27.95 -15.32
C GLU A 231 4.67 29.28 -15.61
N TYR A 232 4.28 29.56 -16.86
CA TYR A 232 3.49 30.76 -17.17
C TYR A 232 2.10 30.72 -16.56
N VAL A 233 1.42 29.57 -16.56
CA VAL A 233 0.12 29.40 -15.87
C VAL A 233 0.28 29.72 -14.37
N SER A 234 1.40 29.33 -13.75
CA SER A 234 1.66 29.63 -12.34
C SER A 234 1.83 31.12 -12.05
N GLN A 235 2.27 31.92 -13.04
CA GLN A 235 2.36 33.37 -12.92
C GLN A 235 0.99 34.05 -13.07
N ILE A 236 0.08 33.43 -13.84
CA ILE A 236 -1.30 33.92 -14.01
C ILE A 236 -2.14 33.63 -12.75
N TYR A 237 -1.90 32.49 -12.10
CA TYR A 237 -2.64 32.04 -10.90
C TYR A 237 -1.74 31.93 -9.66
N PRO A 238 -1.04 33.00 -9.25
CA PRO A 238 0.02 32.91 -8.24
C PRO A 238 -0.49 32.40 -6.89
N GLU A 239 -1.71 32.75 -6.48
CA GLU A 239 -2.29 32.32 -5.20
C GLU A 239 -2.48 30.79 -5.12
N VAL A 240 -2.95 30.18 -6.21
CA VAL A 240 -3.18 28.72 -6.29
C VAL A 240 -1.85 27.97 -6.18
N PHE A 241 -0.86 28.38 -6.97
CA PHE A 241 0.44 27.71 -7.01
C PHE A 241 1.31 28.02 -5.77
N ASN A 242 1.15 29.19 -5.15
CA ASN A 242 1.77 29.49 -3.86
C ASN A 242 1.21 28.60 -2.74
N THR A 243 -0.10 28.35 -2.74
CA THR A 243 -0.73 27.43 -1.77
C THR A 243 -0.21 26.01 -1.96
N LEU A 244 -0.13 25.51 -3.20
CA LEU A 244 0.48 24.21 -3.51
C LEU A 244 1.94 24.11 -3.05
N SER A 245 2.71 25.19 -3.28
CA SER A 245 4.12 25.26 -2.88
C SER A 245 4.28 25.26 -1.35
N SER A 246 3.43 25.99 -0.63
CA SER A 246 3.43 26.01 0.84
C SER A 246 3.03 24.66 1.43
N PHE A 247 1.97 24.04 0.90
CA PHE A 247 1.55 22.68 1.25
C PHE A 247 2.70 21.69 1.09
N SER A 248 3.37 21.73 -0.06
CA SER A 248 4.45 20.78 -0.37
C SER A 248 5.67 20.93 0.54
N LYS A 249 5.90 22.11 1.10
CA LYS A 249 6.98 22.33 2.09
C LYS A 249 6.56 21.86 3.49
N ALA A 250 5.32 22.12 3.87
CA ALA A 250 4.81 21.77 5.20
C ALA A 250 4.59 20.26 5.38
N HIS A 251 4.18 19.56 4.32
CA HIS A 251 3.68 18.18 4.39
C HIS A 251 4.57 17.18 3.65
N GLN A 252 5.89 17.37 3.64
CA GLN A 252 6.81 16.40 3.00
C GLN A 252 6.74 15.00 3.66
N ASN A 253 6.48 14.97 4.97
CA ASN A 253 6.37 13.76 5.78
C ASN A 253 4.95 13.66 6.38
N PHE A 254 3.92 13.69 5.53
CA PHE A 254 2.53 13.66 5.98
C PHE A 254 2.10 12.30 6.57
N GLN A 255 2.84 11.23 6.27
CA GLN A 255 2.51 9.87 6.71
C GLN A 255 2.70 9.74 8.22
N ASP A 256 1.69 9.21 8.90
CA ASP A 256 1.81 8.94 10.32
C ASP A 256 2.77 7.75 10.57
N PRO A 257 3.69 7.85 11.55
CA PRO A 257 4.65 6.79 11.83
C PRO A 257 4.01 5.47 12.24
N THR A 258 2.95 5.50 13.06
CA THR A 258 2.25 4.29 13.52
C THR A 258 1.54 3.60 12.37
N ILE A 259 0.90 4.37 11.47
CA ILE A 259 0.29 3.84 10.26
C ILE A 259 1.33 3.19 9.33
N THR A 260 2.51 3.81 9.21
CA THR A 260 3.60 3.29 8.38
C THR A 260 4.17 1.98 8.95
N ILE A 261 4.31 1.89 10.27
CA ILE A 261 4.68 0.66 10.97
C ILE A 261 3.62 -0.42 10.71
N PHE A 262 2.35 -0.10 10.93
CA PHE A 262 1.24 -1.03 10.72
C PHE A 262 1.20 -1.56 9.28
N ASP A 263 1.33 -0.69 8.26
CA ASP A 263 1.37 -1.10 6.85
C ASP A 263 2.47 -2.12 6.57
N ARG A 264 3.65 -1.96 7.18
CA ARG A 264 4.74 -2.93 7.04
C ARG A 264 4.45 -4.23 7.79
N GLU A 265 4.05 -4.14 9.04
CA GLU A 265 3.87 -5.28 9.92
C GLU A 265 2.70 -6.18 9.49
N ILE A 266 1.59 -5.59 9.02
CA ILE A 266 0.42 -6.36 8.60
C ILE A 266 0.74 -7.28 7.41
N GLN A 267 1.74 -6.93 6.59
CA GLN A 267 2.19 -7.78 5.50
C GLN A 267 2.81 -9.09 5.97
N PHE A 268 3.32 -9.18 7.20
CA PHE A 268 3.77 -10.45 7.79
C PHE A 268 2.63 -11.48 7.76
N TYR A 269 1.44 -11.06 8.21
CA TYR A 269 0.24 -11.90 8.24
C TYR A 269 -0.32 -12.17 6.84
N ILE A 270 -0.52 -11.10 6.05
CA ILE A 270 -1.09 -11.20 4.69
C ILE A 270 -0.23 -12.12 3.82
N SER A 271 1.09 -11.93 3.82
CA SER A 271 2.01 -12.73 3.00
C SER A 271 1.98 -14.21 3.35
N TYR A 272 1.89 -14.56 4.64
CA TYR A 272 1.78 -15.93 5.08
C TYR A 272 0.43 -16.56 4.72
N LEU A 273 -0.68 -15.83 4.87
CA LEU A 273 -2.01 -16.31 4.46
C LEU A 273 -2.09 -16.51 2.95
N GLU A 274 -1.59 -15.57 2.15
CA GLU A 274 -1.48 -15.72 0.69
C GLU A 274 -0.66 -16.95 0.31
N TYR A 275 0.48 -17.15 0.99
CA TYR A 275 1.36 -18.29 0.76
C TYR A 275 0.67 -19.61 1.05
N THR A 276 -0.02 -19.73 2.20
CA THR A 276 -0.69 -20.98 2.63
C THR A 276 -1.99 -21.26 1.88
N ARG A 277 -2.68 -20.23 1.37
CA ARG A 277 -3.96 -20.36 0.65
C ARG A 277 -3.89 -21.31 -0.55
N ARG A 278 -2.76 -21.37 -1.25
CA ARG A 278 -2.57 -22.28 -2.41
C ARG A 278 -2.67 -23.76 -2.00
N PHE A 279 -2.13 -24.09 -0.83
CA PHE A 279 -2.16 -25.45 -0.28
C PHE A 279 -3.53 -25.76 0.31
N ARG A 280 -4.17 -24.79 0.99
CA ARG A 280 -5.56 -24.92 1.49
C ARG A 280 -6.54 -25.27 0.37
N LYS A 281 -6.45 -24.58 -0.78
CA LYS A 281 -7.25 -24.90 -1.98
C LYS A 281 -7.03 -26.30 -2.53
N SER A 282 -5.90 -26.94 -2.20
CA SER A 282 -5.56 -28.31 -2.60
C SER A 282 -5.89 -29.35 -1.51
N GLY A 283 -6.65 -28.97 -0.49
CA GLY A 283 -7.10 -29.86 0.58
C GLY A 283 -6.12 -30.06 1.74
N TYR A 284 -5.03 -29.28 1.79
CA TYR A 284 -4.09 -29.31 2.91
C TYR A 284 -4.56 -28.38 4.03
N HIS A 285 -4.45 -28.85 5.26
CA HIS A 285 -4.95 -28.15 6.43
C HIS A 285 -3.79 -27.50 7.19
N PHE A 286 -4.06 -26.33 7.76
CA PHE A 286 -3.14 -25.61 8.63
C PHE A 286 -3.84 -25.41 9.97
N CYS A 287 -3.08 -25.44 11.06
CA CYS A 287 -3.58 -25.19 12.40
C CYS A 287 -2.72 -24.16 13.12
N TYR A 288 -3.26 -23.61 14.19
CA TYR A 288 -2.49 -22.83 15.14
C TYR A 288 -1.89 -23.78 16.17
N PRO A 289 -0.55 -23.81 16.34
CA PRO A 289 0.08 -24.69 17.30
C PRO A 289 -0.31 -24.30 18.72
N GLU A 290 -0.60 -25.31 19.56
CA GLU A 290 -0.76 -25.12 20.99
C GLU A 290 0.63 -25.05 21.63
N MET A 291 0.94 -23.89 22.22
CA MET A 291 2.22 -23.65 22.84
C MET A 291 2.18 -24.07 24.32
N THR A 292 3.09 -24.97 24.70
CA THR A 292 3.24 -25.44 26.08
C THR A 292 4.66 -25.18 26.58
N ARG A 293 4.85 -25.20 27.91
CA ARG A 293 6.19 -25.20 28.52
C ARG A 293 6.80 -26.60 28.61
N GLU A 294 6.03 -27.62 28.26
CA GLU A 294 6.51 -29.00 28.27
C GLU A 294 7.46 -29.25 27.10
N LYS A 295 8.33 -30.25 27.27
CA LYS A 295 9.27 -30.63 26.21
C LYS A 295 8.64 -31.53 25.14
N ASN A 296 7.44 -32.05 25.36
CA ASN A 296 6.80 -32.95 24.40
C ASN A 296 6.35 -32.19 23.15
N ILE A 297 6.57 -32.76 21.96
CA ILE A 297 6.10 -32.18 20.69
C ILE A 297 5.38 -33.27 19.92
N PHE A 298 4.20 -32.96 19.39
CA PHE A 298 3.52 -33.82 18.43
C PHE A 298 2.93 -33.02 17.28
N SER A 299 2.74 -33.70 16.16
CA SER A 299 1.91 -33.19 15.07
C SER A 299 1.18 -34.33 14.39
N LYS A 300 -0.06 -34.08 13.99
CA LYS A 300 -0.88 -35.02 13.23
C LYS A 300 -1.04 -34.49 11.81
N SER A 301 -0.87 -35.37 10.84
CA SER A 301 -0.99 -35.10 9.41
C SER A 301 -0.12 -33.91 8.95
N CYS A 302 1.06 -33.77 9.54
CA CYS A 302 2.02 -32.74 9.18
C CYS A 302 2.71 -33.08 7.87
N PHE A 303 3.22 -32.06 7.20
CA PHE A 303 3.99 -32.19 5.97
C PHE A 303 5.07 -31.12 5.94
N ASP A 304 6.18 -31.43 5.28
CA ASP A 304 7.26 -30.47 5.08
C ASP A 304 6.83 -29.39 4.08
N LEU A 305 6.89 -28.13 4.50
CA LEU A 305 6.38 -27.01 3.72
C LEU A 305 7.31 -26.61 2.55
N ALA A 306 8.62 -26.82 2.68
CA ALA A 306 9.60 -26.59 1.62
C ALA A 306 9.44 -27.65 0.52
N LEU A 307 9.28 -28.92 0.91
CA LEU A 307 8.96 -30.02 0.00
C LEU A 307 7.59 -29.82 -0.65
N ALA A 308 6.59 -29.37 0.13
CA ALA A 308 5.24 -29.09 -0.38
C ALA A 308 5.26 -28.08 -1.52
N LYS A 309 6.06 -27.01 -1.42
CA LYS A 309 6.26 -26.04 -2.51
C LYS A 309 6.74 -26.71 -3.79
N ASN A 310 7.75 -27.57 -3.71
CA ASN A 310 8.31 -28.26 -4.87
C ASN A 310 7.29 -29.22 -5.50
N LEU A 311 6.65 -30.05 -4.68
CA LEU A 311 5.63 -31.00 -5.13
C LEU A 311 4.40 -30.31 -5.72
N TYR A 312 3.99 -29.16 -5.17
CA TYR A 312 2.89 -28.36 -5.70
C TYR A 312 3.18 -27.88 -7.13
N ASN A 313 4.40 -27.38 -7.38
CA ASN A 313 4.82 -26.95 -8.71
C ASN A 313 4.86 -28.12 -9.71
N GLU A 314 5.24 -29.31 -9.24
CA GLU A 314 5.26 -30.54 -10.03
C GLU A 314 3.89 -31.24 -10.14
N LYS A 315 2.83 -30.67 -9.56
CA LYS A 315 1.48 -31.27 -9.46
C LYS A 315 1.47 -32.66 -8.83
N LYS A 316 2.41 -32.92 -7.92
CA LYS A 316 2.51 -34.16 -7.15
C LYS A 316 1.77 -34.06 -5.83
N ARG A 317 1.33 -35.21 -5.32
CA ARG A 317 0.68 -35.32 -4.01
C ARG A 317 1.70 -35.11 -2.89
N ILE A 318 1.36 -34.29 -1.91
CA ILE A 318 2.15 -34.09 -0.69
C ILE A 318 1.75 -35.17 0.31
N ILE A 319 2.73 -35.90 0.82
CA ILE A 319 2.52 -36.94 1.83
C ILE A 319 2.49 -36.30 3.21
N ARG A 320 1.56 -36.75 4.04
CA ARG A 320 1.37 -36.29 5.42
C ARG A 320 1.78 -37.41 6.35
N ASN A 321 2.47 -37.06 7.44
CA ASN A 321 2.93 -37.97 8.46
C ASN A 321 2.49 -37.48 9.84
N ASP A 322 2.46 -38.39 10.80
CA ASP A 322 2.26 -38.07 12.21
C ASP A 322 3.60 -38.25 12.92
N PHE A 323 3.86 -37.45 13.95
CA PHE A 323 4.97 -37.70 14.86
C PHE A 323 4.62 -37.31 16.29
N PHE A 324 5.30 -37.95 17.23
CA PHE A 324 5.29 -37.62 18.65
C PHE A 324 6.69 -37.87 19.20
N LEU A 325 7.31 -36.84 19.76
CA LEU A 325 8.64 -36.90 20.37
C LEU A 325 8.52 -36.64 21.87
N LYS A 326 9.08 -37.54 22.68
CA LYS A 326 9.03 -37.47 24.15
C LYS A 326 10.41 -37.69 24.78
N ASP A 327 10.63 -37.09 25.94
CA ASP A 327 11.78 -37.33 26.80
C ASP A 327 13.14 -37.16 26.09
N LYS A 328 13.93 -38.24 25.92
CA LYS A 328 15.28 -38.22 25.32
C LYS A 328 15.28 -38.18 23.80
N GLU A 329 14.12 -38.27 23.17
CA GLU A 329 13.98 -38.12 21.70
C GLU A 329 14.02 -36.65 21.28
N ARG A 330 14.01 -35.70 22.23
CA ARG A 330 14.11 -34.26 22.00
C ARG A 330 15.46 -33.68 22.41
#